data_AF-A0AAN8FCT1-F1
#
_entry.id   AF-A0AAN8FCT1-F1
#
_cell.length_a   1.000
_cell.length_b   1.000
_cell.length_c   1.000
_cell.angle_alpha   90.00
_cell.angle_beta   90.00
_cell.angle_gamma   90.00
#
_symmetry.space_group_name_H-M   'P 1'
#
loop_
_entity.id
_entity.type
_entity.pdbx_description
1 polymer ?
#
loop_
_entity_poly.entity_id
_entity_poly.type
_entity_poly.pdbx_seq_one_letter_code
_entity_poly.pdbx_strand_id
1 'polypeptide(L)'
;MDTGLLDLASTSWNDFLSLAPASAAHSRDNGSLTLRFLDNFTKRTGLVESFDCGTYELRRMVLDQAQQKHGVWQNAIAPLQLDKSLTIDPLDVRCHEVVALVKEVAMFRPKNSAVDVTWSDVTHDMCSQFFAPANIRTYLELYWSIWHPNVNIVHRPTFEPIAAKSALLAAMAVIGACVSPNRIDKDDARVWFNAVEELVFTDDDFCSDESGLTDDPPNRSKIQAMQAAYIVCLYQNWEGSDSAKRRIRRHRFSTLVSVARDIELHNARHIQYTNRAEFDWSAFAAREELIRTCLWIFLLDTAFVIFNNLPPRMVIKEMAMDLASCEAVFQAESADVCFRTFQRKSQNFALQLPRVVGTFYRAAEILCKAELDDLSRQQLADLGPLNLFAITSSLHSMIFHYQNNFGSESQLVPIRNALENWKMVWTEYTHELALNPDHAPLGSAIITPSNMWKRIGFMRHASDYWLLASLILDRICITEHQPSDGEAELVSDSLASSNAAEQKLYPVLQKYDETSMQQVNDLIAHFQQTTIS
;
A
#
# COMPACT_ATOMS: atom_id res chain seq x y z
N MET A 1 -43.93 45.63 -4.64
CA MET A 1 -44.61 44.41 -4.18
C MET A 1 -44.05 43.25 -4.97
N ASP A 2 -43.53 42.29 -4.21
CA ASP A 2 -43.27 40.87 -4.49
C ASP A 2 -42.21 40.41 -5.50
N THR A 3 -40.99 40.28 -4.95
CA THR A 3 -40.20 39.04 -4.73
C THR A 3 -40.51 37.74 -5.48
N GLY A 4 -39.44 37.07 -5.93
CA GLY A 4 -39.43 35.63 -6.23
C GLY A 4 -38.07 35.13 -6.76
N LEU A 5 -37.09 35.01 -5.87
CA LEU A 5 -35.77 34.39 -6.06
C LEU A 5 -35.79 33.03 -5.34
N LEU A 6 -35.00 32.05 -5.84
CA LEU A 6 -34.75 30.67 -5.34
C LEU A 6 -35.67 29.58 -5.92
N ASP A 7 -35.10 28.64 -6.69
CA ASP A 7 -34.93 27.24 -6.27
C ASP A 7 -34.15 26.44 -7.35
N LEU A 8 -32.87 26.15 -7.10
CA LEU A 8 -32.05 25.21 -7.87
C LEU A 8 -31.35 24.31 -6.85
N ALA A 9 -32.14 23.52 -6.13
CA ALA A 9 -31.67 22.52 -5.20
C ALA A 9 -32.01 21.11 -5.70
N SER A 10 -30.97 20.30 -5.78
CA SER A 10 -30.97 18.85 -5.57
C SER A 10 -31.74 17.97 -6.56
N THR A 11 -31.00 17.15 -7.31
CA THR A 11 -31.50 15.82 -7.70
C THR A 11 -30.36 14.85 -7.99
N SER A 12 -30.33 13.80 -7.16
CA SER A 12 -29.69 12.48 -7.28
C SER A 12 -28.16 12.34 -7.16
N TRP A 13 -27.67 12.39 -5.91
CA TRP A 13 -26.40 11.78 -5.46
C TRP A 13 -26.54 10.30 -5.03
N ASN A 14 -27.75 9.73 -5.10
CA ASN A 14 -28.07 8.45 -4.46
C ASN A 14 -27.72 7.20 -5.30
N ASP A 15 -27.45 7.33 -6.60
CA ASP A 15 -27.13 6.19 -7.46
C ASP A 15 -25.62 5.81 -7.46
N PHE A 16 -24.77 6.63 -6.84
CA PHE A 16 -23.31 6.45 -6.78
C PHE A 16 -22.85 5.22 -5.96
N LEU A 17 -23.70 4.65 -5.10
CA LEU A 17 -23.27 3.78 -4.00
C LEU A 17 -23.69 2.31 -4.12
N SER A 18 -24.16 1.87 -5.29
CA SER A 18 -24.57 0.47 -5.52
C SER A 18 -23.43 -0.46 -5.97
N LEU A 19 -22.22 0.05 -6.21
CA LEU A 19 -21.21 -0.69 -6.98
C LEU A 19 -19.87 -0.77 -6.24
N ALA A 20 -19.86 -1.45 -5.09
CA ALA A 20 -18.72 -2.27 -4.74
C ALA A 20 -18.81 -3.58 -5.55
N PRO A 21 -17.72 -4.14 -6.11
CA PRO A 21 -17.75 -5.45 -6.75
C PRO A 21 -18.34 -6.47 -5.77
N ALA A 22 -19.38 -7.17 -6.24
CA ALA A 22 -20.21 -8.03 -5.43
C ALA A 22 -19.42 -9.19 -4.81
N SER A 23 -18.97 -9.04 -3.56
CA SER A 23 -18.64 -10.17 -2.68
C SER A 23 -18.77 -9.89 -1.18
N ALA A 24 -19.44 -8.81 -0.78
CA ALA A 24 -19.77 -8.57 0.64
C ALA A 24 -21.29 -8.63 0.84
N ALA A 25 -21.75 -9.66 1.54
CA ALA A 25 -23.15 -9.85 1.87
C ALA A 25 -23.65 -8.77 2.83
N HIS A 26 -24.74 -8.11 2.43
CA HIS A 26 -25.77 -7.40 3.21
C HIS A 26 -25.37 -6.38 4.30
N SER A 27 -25.44 -5.10 3.93
CA SER A 27 -26.36 -4.14 4.59
C SER A 27 -26.59 -2.95 3.66
N ARG A 28 -27.83 -2.79 3.17
CA ARG A 28 -28.28 -1.54 2.53
C ARG A 28 -28.29 -0.47 3.62
N ASP A 29 -27.44 0.53 3.49
CA ASP A 29 -27.40 1.64 4.43
C ASP A 29 -27.50 2.94 3.64
N ASN A 30 -28.43 3.80 4.06
CA ASN A 30 -28.88 4.99 3.35
C ASN A 30 -27.77 6.07 3.26
N GLY A 31 -27.47 6.52 2.04
CA GLY A 31 -27.46 7.95 1.66
C GLY A 31 -26.48 8.94 2.31
N SER A 32 -25.54 8.55 3.16
CA SER A 32 -24.49 9.45 3.68
C SER A 32 -23.11 8.97 3.24
N LEU A 33 -22.32 9.86 2.62
CA LEU A 33 -20.90 9.59 2.36
C LEU A 33 -20.21 9.30 3.70
N THR A 34 -19.85 8.04 3.91
CA THR A 34 -19.30 7.58 5.18
C THR A 34 -17.91 7.02 4.96
N LEU A 35 -16.95 7.51 5.75
CA LEU A 35 -15.56 7.05 5.81
C LEU A 35 -15.47 5.65 6.47
N ARG A 36 -16.25 4.66 6.03
CA ARG A 36 -16.41 3.37 6.72
C ARG A 36 -15.13 2.58 6.80
N PHE A 37 -14.37 2.54 5.70
CA PHE A 37 -13.10 1.82 5.69
C PHE A 37 -12.12 2.53 6.62
N LEU A 38 -11.95 3.85 6.47
CA LEU A 38 -11.00 4.61 7.29
C LEU A 38 -11.40 4.70 8.77
N ASP A 39 -12.69 4.71 9.09
CA ASP A 39 -13.18 4.64 10.47
C ASP A 39 -12.78 3.31 11.12
N ASN A 40 -13.03 2.19 10.46
CA ASN A 40 -12.59 0.88 10.95
C ASN A 40 -11.06 0.78 11.01
N PHE A 41 -10.37 1.27 9.98
CA PHE A 41 -8.91 1.26 9.88
C PHE A 41 -8.25 1.97 11.05
N THR A 42 -8.79 3.13 11.46
CA THR A 42 -8.23 3.98 12.53
C THR A 42 -8.68 3.56 13.93
N LYS A 43 -9.76 2.78 14.08
CA LYS A 43 -10.22 2.22 15.37
C LYS A 43 -9.52 0.95 15.78
N ARG A 44 -9.06 0.16 14.80
CA ARG A 44 -8.53 -1.19 15.04
C ARG A 44 -7.01 -1.23 14.88
N THR A 45 -6.40 -2.28 15.41
CA THR A 45 -4.95 -2.52 15.30
C THR A 45 -4.69 -3.93 14.79
N GLY A 46 -3.55 -4.12 14.10
CA GLY A 46 -3.19 -5.36 13.45
C GLY A 46 -3.64 -5.44 11.99
N LEU A 47 -2.94 -6.25 11.21
CA LEU A 47 -3.10 -6.33 9.75
C LEU A 47 -4.50 -6.84 9.36
N VAL A 48 -4.96 -7.90 10.03
CA VAL A 48 -6.26 -8.54 9.73
C VAL A 48 -7.45 -7.62 10.01
N GLU A 49 -7.33 -6.79 11.03
CA GLU A 49 -8.43 -5.92 11.47
C GLU A 49 -8.47 -4.59 10.71
N SER A 50 -7.32 -4.12 10.19
CA SER A 50 -7.21 -2.86 9.46
C SER A 50 -7.34 -3.03 7.94
N PHE A 51 -6.89 -4.14 7.36
CA PHE A 51 -6.86 -4.32 5.90
C PHE A 51 -7.88 -5.36 5.41
N ASP A 52 -8.08 -5.41 4.09
CA ASP A 52 -8.97 -6.39 3.47
C ASP A 52 -8.30 -7.77 3.46
N CYS A 53 -8.32 -8.48 4.59
CA CYS A 53 -7.74 -9.81 4.78
C CYS A 53 -8.77 -10.95 4.67
N GLY A 54 -9.99 -10.66 4.18
CA GLY A 54 -11.07 -11.63 4.11
C GLY A 54 -11.59 -12.12 5.48
N THR A 55 -12.60 -12.99 5.46
CA THR A 55 -13.21 -13.52 6.69
C THR A 55 -12.31 -14.54 7.38
N TYR A 56 -12.62 -14.83 8.65
CA TYR A 56 -11.94 -15.89 9.39
C TYR A 56 -12.05 -17.25 8.69
N GLU A 57 -13.22 -17.58 8.14
CA GLU A 57 -13.51 -18.82 7.42
C GLU A 57 -12.67 -18.94 6.15
N LEU A 58 -12.55 -17.86 5.36
CA LEU A 58 -11.70 -17.85 4.17
C LEU A 58 -10.24 -18.10 4.51
N ARG A 59 -9.72 -17.43 5.56
CA ARG A 59 -8.35 -17.64 6.02
C ARG A 59 -8.12 -19.06 6.53
N ARG A 60 -9.10 -19.65 7.20
CA ARG A 60 -9.09 -21.07 7.59
C ARG A 60 -9.04 -22.00 6.39
N MET A 61 -9.84 -21.75 5.35
CA MET A 61 -9.82 -22.57 4.14
C MET A 61 -8.46 -22.53 3.43
N VAL A 62 -7.78 -21.38 3.42
CA VAL A 62 -6.41 -21.25 2.89
C VAL A 62 -5.43 -22.09 3.72
N LEU A 63 -5.48 -21.97 5.05
CA LEU A 63 -4.62 -22.73 5.96
C LEU A 63 -4.81 -24.25 5.79
N ASP A 64 -6.06 -24.72 5.79
CA ASP A 64 -6.41 -26.13 5.64
C ASP A 64 -5.91 -26.67 4.27
N GLN A 65 -6.06 -25.88 3.20
CA GLN A 65 -5.57 -26.27 1.87
C GLN A 65 -4.04 -26.34 1.82
N ALA A 66 -3.33 -25.39 2.44
CA ALA A 66 -1.88 -25.38 2.47
C ALA A 66 -1.33 -26.61 3.21
N GLN A 67 -1.93 -26.95 4.35
CA GLN A 67 -1.55 -28.15 5.12
C GLN A 67 -1.85 -29.45 4.37
N GLN A 68 -2.98 -29.53 3.66
CA GLN A 68 -3.31 -30.69 2.82
C GLN A 68 -2.30 -30.87 1.66
N LYS A 69 -1.97 -29.79 0.94
CA LYS A 69 -0.95 -29.83 -0.14
C LYS A 69 0.37 -30.38 0.38
N HIS A 70 0.78 -29.94 1.57
CA HIS A 70 1.99 -30.41 2.21
C HIS A 70 1.91 -31.90 2.61
N GLY A 71 0.80 -32.35 3.22
CA GLY A 71 0.60 -33.76 3.56
C GLY A 71 0.63 -34.68 2.33
N VAL A 72 0.05 -34.24 1.21
CA VAL A 72 0.12 -34.98 -0.07
C VAL A 72 1.57 -35.06 -0.56
N TRP A 73 2.32 -33.96 -0.52
CA TRP A 73 3.73 -33.94 -0.91
C TRP A 73 4.57 -34.89 -0.03
N GLN A 74 4.39 -34.84 1.29
CA GLN A 74 5.07 -35.73 2.25
C GLN A 74 4.77 -37.20 1.96
N ASN A 75 3.51 -37.55 1.70
CA ASN A 75 3.13 -38.92 1.36
C ASN A 75 3.73 -39.39 0.01
N ALA A 76 3.90 -38.49 -0.96
CA ALA A 76 4.49 -38.82 -2.25
C ALA A 76 6.01 -39.10 -2.15
N ILE A 77 6.71 -38.43 -1.23
CA ILE A 77 8.16 -38.64 -1.02
C ILE A 77 8.48 -39.73 0.00
N ALA A 78 7.54 -40.11 0.87
CA ALA A 78 7.75 -41.14 1.90
C ALA A 78 8.29 -42.49 1.37
N PRO A 79 7.88 -43.00 0.20
CA PRO A 79 8.46 -44.22 -0.39
C PRO A 79 9.91 -44.05 -0.86
N LEU A 80 10.31 -42.82 -1.20
CA LEU A 80 11.66 -42.46 -1.66
C LEU A 80 12.63 -42.23 -0.49
N GLN A 81 12.12 -42.01 0.73
CA GLN A 81 12.89 -41.81 1.96
C GLN A 81 13.55 -43.09 2.52
N LEU A 82 13.28 -44.27 1.94
CA LEU A 82 13.97 -45.52 2.31
C LEU A 82 15.45 -45.53 1.86
N ASP A 83 15.82 -44.68 0.90
CA ASP A 83 17.21 -44.47 0.47
C ASP A 83 17.71 -43.12 1.05
N LYS A 84 18.56 -43.19 2.08
CA LYS A 84 19.02 -42.04 2.90
C LYS A 84 19.84 -41.00 2.12
N SER A 85 20.13 -41.24 0.85
CA SER A 85 21.00 -40.41 0.03
C SER A 85 20.29 -39.35 -0.82
N LEU A 86 18.94 -39.37 -0.94
CA LEU A 86 18.24 -38.68 -2.04
C LEU A 86 17.05 -37.75 -1.70
N THR A 87 16.78 -37.40 -0.43
CA THR A 87 15.53 -36.68 -0.10
C THR A 87 15.70 -35.52 0.88
N ILE A 88 16.56 -34.55 0.56
CA ILE A 88 16.58 -33.24 1.21
C ILE A 88 15.40 -32.42 0.67
N ASP A 89 14.63 -31.75 1.53
CA ASP A 89 13.57 -30.85 1.06
C ASP A 89 14.23 -29.72 0.25
N PRO A 90 13.79 -29.42 -0.98
CA PRO A 90 14.43 -28.38 -1.80
C PRO A 90 14.52 -27.00 -1.14
N LEU A 91 13.67 -26.72 -0.14
CA LEU A 91 13.67 -25.48 0.61
C LEU A 91 14.60 -25.51 1.84
N ASP A 92 15.11 -26.69 2.25
CA ASP A 92 15.93 -26.84 3.46
C ASP A 92 17.13 -25.89 3.45
N VAL A 93 17.80 -25.71 2.31
CA VAL A 93 18.96 -24.80 2.22
C VAL A 93 18.56 -23.38 2.60
N ARG A 94 17.44 -22.87 2.05
CA ARG A 94 16.94 -21.52 2.38
C ARG A 94 16.46 -21.42 3.82
N CYS A 95 15.80 -22.46 4.34
CA CYS A 95 15.41 -22.52 5.75
C CYS A 95 16.63 -22.40 6.68
N HIS A 96 17.68 -23.18 6.44
CA HIS A 96 18.91 -23.14 7.23
C HIS A 96 19.63 -21.80 7.10
N GLU A 97 19.67 -21.21 5.91
CA GLU A 97 20.23 -19.87 5.72
C GLU A 97 19.46 -18.80 6.50
N VAL A 98 18.12 -18.82 6.48
CA VAL A 98 17.30 -17.90 7.29
C VAL A 98 17.61 -18.06 8.78
N VAL A 99 17.65 -19.29 9.29
CA VAL A 99 17.97 -19.57 10.70
C VAL A 99 19.39 -19.10 11.04
N ALA A 100 20.36 -19.30 10.15
CA ALA A 100 21.74 -18.86 10.33
C ALA A 100 21.86 -17.33 10.38
N LEU A 101 21.17 -16.62 9.50
CA LEU A 101 21.14 -15.16 9.50
C LEU A 101 20.45 -14.60 10.75
N VAL A 102 19.33 -15.21 11.18
CA VAL A 102 18.64 -14.83 12.43
C VAL A 102 19.54 -15.06 13.65
N LYS A 103 20.28 -16.18 13.67
CA LYS A 103 21.30 -16.46 14.69
C LYS A 103 22.38 -15.40 14.71
N GLU A 104 22.90 -15.03 13.54
CA GLU A 104 23.96 -14.04 13.41
C GLU A 104 23.55 -12.70 14.01
N VAL A 105 22.39 -12.17 13.63
CA VAL A 105 21.91 -10.88 14.17
C VAL A 105 21.56 -10.93 15.66
N ALA A 106 21.10 -12.09 16.15
CA ALA A 106 20.85 -12.29 17.59
C ALA A 106 22.15 -12.33 18.42
N MET A 107 23.22 -12.90 17.85
CA MET A 107 24.52 -13.05 18.51
C MET A 107 25.38 -11.78 18.41
N PHE A 108 25.34 -11.08 17.28
CA PHE A 108 26.21 -9.94 16.95
C PHE A 108 25.41 -8.65 16.75
N ARG A 109 24.59 -8.31 17.74
CA ARG A 109 23.71 -7.13 17.66
C ARG A 109 24.48 -5.80 17.77
N PRO A 110 24.22 -4.82 16.89
CA PRO A 110 24.74 -3.46 17.03
C PRO A 110 24.33 -2.80 18.35
N LYS A 111 25.08 -1.77 18.77
CA LYS A 111 24.67 -0.94 19.91
C LYS A 111 23.32 -0.30 19.60
N ASN A 112 22.36 -0.43 20.53
CA ASN A 112 20.96 0.01 20.39
C ASN A 112 20.10 -0.81 19.42
N SER A 113 20.52 -2.03 19.06
CA SER A 113 19.65 -2.94 18.31
C SER A 113 18.35 -3.22 19.06
N ALA A 114 17.28 -3.37 18.30
CA ALA A 114 15.96 -3.73 18.82
C ALA A 114 15.80 -5.24 19.08
N VAL A 115 16.78 -6.05 18.69
CA VAL A 115 16.73 -7.52 18.86
C VAL A 115 16.79 -7.88 20.34
N ASP A 116 15.66 -8.41 20.82
CA ASP A 116 15.42 -8.83 22.19
C ASP A 116 15.60 -10.34 22.40
N VAL A 117 15.64 -11.11 21.32
CA VAL A 117 15.90 -12.55 21.35
C VAL A 117 17.33 -12.82 21.81
N THR A 118 17.47 -13.69 22.82
CA THR A 118 18.77 -14.21 23.28
C THR A 118 18.98 -15.60 22.69
N TRP A 119 20.06 -15.79 21.93
CA TRP A 119 20.30 -17.06 21.26
C TRP A 119 20.67 -18.17 22.24
N SER A 120 19.99 -19.31 22.13
CA SER A 120 20.16 -20.52 22.94
C SER A 120 19.72 -21.75 22.13
N ASP A 121 19.95 -22.96 22.63
CA ASP A 121 19.47 -24.19 21.96
C ASP A 121 17.94 -24.20 21.81
N VAL A 122 17.21 -23.73 22.85
CA VAL A 122 15.75 -23.61 22.81
C VAL A 122 15.29 -22.62 21.73
N THR A 123 15.94 -21.46 21.68
CA THR A 123 15.63 -20.42 20.68
C THR A 123 15.96 -20.89 19.26
N HIS A 124 17.06 -21.64 19.11
CA HIS A 124 17.42 -22.27 17.83
C HIS A 124 16.35 -23.26 17.37
N ASP A 125 15.84 -24.12 18.26
CA ASP A 125 14.79 -25.07 17.93
C ASP A 125 13.49 -24.37 17.55
N MET A 126 13.10 -23.32 18.28
CA MET A 126 11.95 -22.47 17.94
C MET A 126 12.11 -21.79 16.57
N CYS A 127 13.31 -21.26 16.27
CA CYS A 127 13.61 -20.61 15.00
C CYS A 127 13.52 -21.61 13.84
N SER A 128 14.15 -22.77 14.02
CA SER A 128 14.16 -23.86 13.05
C SER A 128 12.75 -24.40 12.81
N GLN A 129 11.92 -24.49 13.85
CA GLN A 129 10.53 -24.87 13.72
C GLN A 129 9.73 -23.82 12.94
N PHE A 130 9.83 -22.54 13.30
CA PHE A 130 9.08 -21.47 12.63
C PHE A 130 9.44 -21.36 11.15
N PHE A 131 10.73 -21.42 10.82
CA PHE A 131 11.23 -21.36 9.45
C PHE A 131 11.39 -22.75 8.79
N ALA A 132 10.79 -23.80 9.33
CA ALA A 132 10.81 -25.13 8.71
C ALA A 132 10.14 -25.09 7.33
N PRO A 133 10.55 -25.95 6.38
CA PRO A 133 10.00 -25.95 5.02
C PRO A 133 8.47 -26.02 4.95
N ALA A 134 7.86 -26.82 5.83
CA ALA A 134 6.41 -26.97 5.94
C ALA A 134 5.71 -25.66 6.34
N ASN A 135 6.30 -24.95 7.31
CA ASN A 135 5.75 -23.72 7.86
C ASN A 135 5.96 -22.55 6.90
N ILE A 136 7.14 -22.43 6.27
CA ILE A 136 7.37 -21.42 5.22
C ILE A 136 6.35 -21.60 4.09
N ARG A 137 6.14 -22.82 3.57
CA ARG A 137 5.13 -23.04 2.51
C ARG A 137 3.73 -22.60 2.96
N THR A 138 3.36 -22.92 4.20
CA THR A 138 2.06 -22.53 4.77
C THR A 138 1.92 -21.02 4.88
N TYR A 139 2.92 -20.34 5.44
CA TYR A 139 2.92 -18.89 5.61
C TYR A 139 3.01 -18.16 4.27
N LEU A 140 3.71 -18.71 3.28
CA LEU A 140 3.70 -18.17 1.91
C LEU A 140 2.31 -18.29 1.26
N GLU A 141 1.59 -19.39 1.43
CA GLU A 141 0.20 -19.49 0.91
C GLU A 141 -0.73 -18.47 1.59
N LEU A 142 -0.57 -18.24 2.89
CA LEU A 142 -1.27 -17.16 3.61
C LEU A 142 -0.85 -15.77 3.09
N TYR A 143 0.43 -15.54 2.86
CA TYR A 143 0.92 -14.31 2.22
C TYR A 143 0.23 -14.10 0.88
N TRP A 144 0.24 -15.08 -0.02
CA TRP A 144 -0.33 -14.94 -1.37
C TRP A 144 -1.84 -14.72 -1.34
N SER A 145 -2.58 -15.54 -0.60
CA SER A 145 -4.04 -15.49 -0.67
C SER A 145 -4.62 -14.34 0.15
N ILE A 146 -3.96 -13.97 1.25
CA ILE A 146 -4.52 -13.03 2.23
C ILE A 146 -3.83 -11.67 2.18
N TRP A 147 -2.50 -11.61 2.14
CA TRP A 147 -1.77 -10.33 2.24
C TRP A 147 -1.50 -9.69 0.88
N HIS A 148 -0.96 -10.43 -0.08
CA HIS A 148 -0.51 -9.95 -1.40
C HIS A 148 -1.53 -9.08 -2.15
N PRO A 149 -2.85 -9.35 -2.13
CA PRO A 149 -3.83 -8.47 -2.77
C PRO A 149 -3.87 -7.06 -2.19
N ASN A 150 -3.52 -6.89 -0.91
CA ASN A 150 -3.44 -5.60 -0.25
C ASN A 150 -2.17 -4.85 -0.66
N VAL A 151 -1.05 -5.56 -0.83
CA VAL A 151 0.23 -5.00 -1.25
C VAL A 151 0.95 -5.96 -2.19
N ASN A 152 0.84 -5.69 -3.48
CA ASN A 152 1.23 -6.58 -4.57
C ASN A 152 2.61 -6.21 -5.17
N ILE A 153 3.65 -6.22 -4.32
CA ILE A 153 5.02 -5.85 -4.72
C ILE A 153 5.85 -6.99 -5.30
N VAL A 154 5.47 -8.25 -5.07
CA VAL A 154 6.14 -9.45 -5.59
C VAL A 154 5.32 -10.07 -6.71
N HIS A 155 5.95 -10.44 -7.82
CA HIS A 155 5.30 -11.08 -8.96
C HIS A 155 5.12 -12.58 -8.71
N ARG A 156 3.94 -12.95 -8.21
CA ARG A 156 3.61 -14.34 -7.84
C ARG A 156 3.93 -15.37 -8.93
N PRO A 157 3.60 -15.17 -10.21
CA PRO A 157 3.85 -16.18 -11.26
C PRO A 157 5.32 -16.52 -11.51
N THR A 158 6.26 -15.60 -11.22
CA THR A 158 7.71 -15.84 -11.39
C THR A 158 8.44 -15.99 -10.06
N PHE A 159 7.73 -16.01 -8.93
CA PHE A 159 8.35 -16.15 -7.63
C PHE A 159 8.68 -17.62 -7.34
N GLU A 160 9.96 -17.89 -7.12
CA GLU A 160 10.45 -19.23 -6.75
C GLU A 160 11.06 -19.20 -5.35
N PRO A 161 10.46 -19.87 -4.36
CA PRO A 161 10.96 -19.84 -2.98
C PRO A 161 12.41 -20.32 -2.80
N ILE A 162 12.90 -21.18 -3.70
CA ILE A 162 14.25 -21.75 -3.62
C ILE A 162 15.30 -20.77 -4.15
N ALA A 163 14.93 -19.94 -5.13
CA ALA A 163 15.80 -18.94 -5.74
C ALA A 163 15.69 -17.56 -5.06
N ALA A 164 14.65 -17.34 -4.25
CA ALA A 164 14.43 -16.10 -3.55
C ALA A 164 15.49 -15.85 -2.46
N LYS A 165 15.80 -14.57 -2.26
CA LYS A 165 16.66 -14.09 -1.19
C LYS A 165 16.08 -14.46 0.18
N SER A 166 16.93 -14.98 1.06
CA SER A 166 16.55 -15.47 2.38
C SER A 166 15.89 -14.38 3.24
N ALA A 167 16.36 -13.13 3.12
CA ALA A 167 15.74 -11.97 3.77
C ALA A 167 14.27 -11.73 3.33
N LEU A 168 13.98 -11.85 2.03
CA LEU A 168 12.62 -11.72 1.51
C LEU A 168 11.74 -12.88 1.97
N LEU A 169 12.24 -14.12 1.91
CA LEU A 169 11.52 -15.30 2.39
C LEU A 169 11.15 -15.18 3.87
N ALA A 170 12.09 -14.73 4.71
CA ALA A 170 11.85 -14.52 6.13
C ALA A 170 10.75 -13.47 6.37
N ALA A 171 10.84 -12.32 5.69
CA ALA A 171 9.85 -11.25 5.82
C ALA A 171 8.45 -11.69 5.33
N MET A 172 8.37 -12.40 4.19
CA MET A 172 7.12 -12.95 3.67
C MET A 172 6.50 -14.01 4.60
N ALA A 173 7.32 -14.87 5.19
CA ALA A 173 6.86 -15.87 6.15
C ALA A 173 6.32 -15.21 7.42
N VAL A 174 7.01 -14.20 7.96
CA VAL A 174 6.56 -13.44 9.15
C VAL A 174 5.21 -12.79 8.90
N ILE A 175 5.06 -12.01 7.81
CA ILE A 175 3.79 -11.33 7.55
C ILE A 175 2.66 -12.29 7.17
N GLY A 176 2.99 -13.42 6.51
CA GLY A 176 2.05 -14.51 6.23
C GLY A 176 1.50 -15.16 7.51
N ALA A 177 2.37 -15.38 8.51
CA ALA A 177 1.96 -15.86 9.82
C ALA A 177 1.08 -14.84 10.58
N CYS A 178 1.36 -13.54 10.47
CA CYS A 178 0.53 -12.48 11.09
C CYS A 178 -0.93 -12.50 10.61
N VAL A 179 -1.17 -12.90 9.36
CA VAL A 179 -2.53 -12.99 8.79
C VAL A 179 -3.18 -14.36 8.99
N SER A 180 -2.49 -15.32 9.62
CA SER A 180 -3.05 -16.65 9.94
C SER A 180 -4.36 -16.56 10.73
N PRO A 181 -5.33 -17.47 10.51
CA PRO A 181 -6.48 -17.62 11.39
C PRO A 181 -6.09 -18.22 12.75
N ASN A 182 -4.96 -18.92 12.85
CA ASN A 182 -4.47 -19.48 14.10
C ASN A 182 -3.67 -18.44 14.87
N ARG A 183 -4.03 -18.21 16.14
CA ARG A 183 -3.34 -17.25 17.00
C ARG A 183 -1.90 -17.68 17.32
N ILE A 184 -1.62 -18.98 17.41
CA ILE A 184 -0.28 -19.50 17.72
C ILE A 184 0.72 -19.04 16.65
N ASP A 185 0.38 -19.13 15.36
CA ASP A 185 1.26 -18.67 14.27
C ASP A 185 1.64 -17.19 14.42
N LYS A 186 0.68 -16.35 14.87
CA LYS A 186 0.92 -14.92 15.10
C LYS A 186 1.84 -14.69 16.29
N ASP A 187 1.58 -15.39 17.38
CA ASP A 187 2.37 -15.27 18.61
C ASP A 187 3.81 -15.78 18.38
N ASP A 188 3.99 -16.84 17.58
CA ASP A 188 5.31 -17.36 17.18
C ASP A 188 6.04 -16.39 16.24
N ALA A 189 5.34 -15.78 15.28
CA ALA A 189 5.93 -14.79 14.37
C ALA A 189 6.47 -13.56 15.12
N ARG A 190 5.76 -13.11 16.17
CA ARG A 190 6.15 -11.95 16.98
C ARG A 190 7.53 -12.11 17.63
N VAL A 191 7.93 -13.33 17.98
CA VAL A 191 9.28 -13.63 18.51
C VAL A 191 10.36 -13.19 17.52
N TRP A 192 10.10 -13.27 16.22
CA TRP A 192 11.09 -13.04 15.17
C TRP A 192 11.04 -11.65 14.56
N PHE A 193 10.08 -10.79 14.94
CA PHE A 193 9.89 -9.46 14.33
C PHE A 193 11.14 -8.59 14.32
N ASN A 194 11.79 -8.43 15.48
CA ASN A 194 12.96 -7.58 15.61
C ASN A 194 14.21 -8.21 14.96
N ALA A 195 14.35 -9.54 15.02
CA ALA A 195 15.47 -10.24 14.41
C ALA A 195 15.40 -10.21 12.87
N VAL A 196 14.22 -10.45 12.29
CA VAL A 196 14.00 -10.33 10.85
C VAL A 196 14.11 -8.88 10.40
N GLU A 197 13.66 -7.91 11.21
CA GLU A 197 13.92 -6.50 10.94
C GLU A 197 15.42 -6.22 10.84
N GLU A 198 16.23 -6.63 11.84
CA GLU A 198 17.67 -6.37 11.80
C GLU A 198 18.33 -7.08 10.61
N LEU A 199 18.02 -8.36 10.39
CA LEU A 199 18.50 -9.18 9.27
C LEU A 199 18.30 -8.49 7.92
N VAL A 200 17.12 -7.92 7.70
CA VAL A 200 16.77 -7.26 6.44
C VAL A 200 17.50 -5.93 6.28
N PHE A 201 17.64 -5.16 7.36
CA PHE A 201 18.27 -3.84 7.31
C PHE A 201 19.80 -3.86 7.44
N THR A 202 20.39 -5.02 7.70
CA THR A 202 21.84 -5.26 7.59
C THR A 202 22.21 -6.10 6.36
N ASP A 203 21.26 -6.31 5.45
CA ASP A 203 21.49 -7.09 4.25
C ASP A 203 22.44 -6.36 3.28
N ASP A 204 23.43 -7.09 2.74
CA ASP A 204 24.46 -6.49 1.88
C ASP A 204 23.89 -5.82 0.62
N ASP A 205 22.87 -6.41 -0.03
CA ASP A 205 22.27 -5.83 -1.22
C ASP A 205 21.45 -4.57 -0.88
N PHE A 206 20.87 -4.52 0.33
CA PHE A 206 20.14 -3.36 0.84
C PHE A 206 21.08 -2.21 1.24
N CYS A 207 22.22 -2.54 1.84
CA CYS A 207 23.22 -1.57 2.30
C CYS A 207 24.27 -1.21 1.25
N SER A 208 24.25 -1.85 0.07
CA SER A 208 25.22 -1.61 -0.99
C SER A 208 25.01 -0.27 -1.68
N ASP A 209 26.05 0.57 -1.66
CA ASP A 209 26.14 1.87 -2.36
C ASP A 209 26.27 1.71 -3.90
N GLU A 210 26.45 0.49 -4.42
CA GLU A 210 26.59 0.27 -5.86
C GLU A 210 25.25 0.48 -6.58
N SER A 211 25.20 1.30 -7.63
CA SER A 211 24.00 1.54 -8.43
C SER A 211 23.61 0.30 -9.28
N GLY A 212 23.15 -0.78 -8.65
CA GLY A 212 22.79 -2.04 -9.33
C GLY A 212 21.36 -2.12 -9.87
N LEU A 213 20.52 -1.11 -9.61
CA LEU A 213 19.11 -1.10 -10.09
C LEU A 213 18.91 -0.34 -11.40
N THR A 214 19.96 0.32 -11.91
CA THR A 214 20.02 0.85 -13.28
C THR A 214 20.43 -0.20 -14.32
N ASP A 215 20.79 -1.41 -13.89
CA ASP A 215 21.12 -2.52 -14.77
C ASP A 215 19.92 -2.88 -15.66
N ASP A 216 20.20 -3.34 -16.89
CA ASP A 216 19.19 -3.89 -17.78
C ASP A 216 19.50 -5.38 -18.03
N PRO A 217 18.79 -6.32 -17.38
CA PRO A 217 17.61 -6.13 -16.52
C PRO A 217 17.94 -5.67 -15.08
N PRO A 218 16.97 -5.09 -14.34
CA PRO A 218 17.18 -4.65 -12.95
C PRO A 218 17.68 -5.77 -12.03
N ASN A 219 18.62 -5.45 -11.13
CA ASN A 219 19.15 -6.42 -10.17
C ASN A 219 18.05 -6.94 -9.21
N ARG A 220 17.65 -8.20 -9.42
CA ARG A 220 16.61 -8.86 -8.64
C ARG A 220 16.94 -8.96 -7.15
N SER A 221 18.20 -9.18 -6.77
CA SER A 221 18.58 -9.31 -5.36
C SER A 221 18.35 -7.99 -4.60
N LYS A 222 18.69 -6.85 -5.22
CA LYS A 222 18.39 -5.52 -4.66
C LYS A 222 16.89 -5.24 -4.58
N ILE A 223 16.11 -5.59 -5.60
CA ILE A 223 14.64 -5.50 -5.55
C ILE A 223 14.09 -6.32 -4.38
N GLN A 224 14.52 -7.56 -4.23
CA GLN A 224 14.07 -8.45 -3.16
C GLN A 224 14.48 -7.94 -1.77
N ALA A 225 15.65 -7.34 -1.64
CA ALA A 225 16.10 -6.69 -0.40
C ALA A 225 15.19 -5.51 -0.02
N MET A 226 14.83 -4.66 -0.98
CA MET A 226 13.88 -3.56 -0.76
C MET A 226 12.46 -4.05 -0.44
N GLN A 227 11.97 -5.06 -1.16
CA GLN A 227 10.67 -5.68 -0.91
C GLN A 227 10.63 -6.23 0.53
N ALA A 228 11.70 -6.89 0.98
CA ALA A 228 11.82 -7.36 2.36
C ALA A 228 11.77 -6.19 3.36
N ALA A 229 12.54 -5.12 3.13
CA ALA A 229 12.58 -3.94 4.00
C ALA A 229 11.21 -3.23 4.07
N TYR A 230 10.48 -3.19 2.96
CA TYR A 230 9.12 -2.68 2.92
C TYR A 230 8.14 -3.55 3.72
N ILE A 231 8.18 -4.88 3.56
CA ILE A 231 7.36 -5.83 4.33
C ILE A 231 7.65 -5.69 5.84
N VAL A 232 8.90 -5.51 6.23
CA VAL A 232 9.30 -5.23 7.62
C VAL A 232 8.67 -3.94 8.14
N CYS A 233 8.78 -2.85 7.37
CA CYS A 233 8.15 -1.58 7.74
C CYS A 233 6.63 -1.75 7.95
N LEU A 234 5.97 -2.56 7.11
CA LEU A 234 4.54 -2.84 7.24
C LEU A 234 4.22 -3.64 8.51
N TYR A 235 4.75 -4.86 8.69
CA TYR A 235 4.30 -5.68 9.82
C TYR A 235 4.67 -5.02 11.16
N GLN A 236 5.83 -4.35 11.26
CA GLN A 236 6.19 -3.63 12.49
C GLN A 236 5.28 -2.41 12.75
N ASN A 237 4.76 -1.75 11.70
CA ASN A 237 3.88 -0.61 11.88
C ASN A 237 2.46 -1.00 12.35
N TRP A 238 1.96 -2.18 11.97
CA TRP A 238 0.60 -2.63 12.35
C TRP A 238 0.56 -3.69 13.45
N GLU A 239 1.53 -4.59 13.54
CA GLU A 239 1.61 -5.67 14.53
C GLU A 239 2.67 -5.44 15.62
N GLY A 240 3.65 -4.57 15.35
CA GLY A 240 4.74 -4.29 16.27
C GLY A 240 4.31 -3.50 17.50
N SER A 241 5.21 -3.45 18.49
CA SER A 241 5.04 -2.61 19.68
C SER A 241 5.10 -1.12 19.33
N ASP A 242 4.63 -0.24 20.21
CA ASP A 242 4.71 1.20 19.97
C ASP A 242 6.14 1.72 19.78
N SER A 243 7.13 1.06 20.40
CA SER A 243 8.55 1.37 20.16
C SER A 243 8.99 0.95 18.77
N ALA A 244 8.55 -0.21 18.27
CA ALA A 244 8.80 -0.66 16.91
C ALA A 244 8.13 0.28 15.88
N LYS A 245 6.86 0.64 16.07
CA LYS A 245 6.13 1.60 15.21
C LYS A 245 6.88 2.93 15.08
N ARG A 246 7.34 3.51 16.20
CA ARG A 246 8.16 4.74 16.18
C ARG A 246 9.51 4.52 15.49
N ARG A 247 10.18 3.40 15.74
CA ARG A 247 11.46 3.06 15.10
C ARG A 247 11.32 2.96 13.59
N ILE A 248 10.25 2.32 13.09
CA ILE A 248 9.94 2.27 11.66
C ILE A 248 9.81 3.68 11.09
N ARG A 249 8.90 4.49 11.63
CA ARG A 249 8.62 5.83 11.10
C ARG A 249 9.84 6.76 11.14
N ARG A 250 10.64 6.69 12.19
CA ARG A 250 11.76 7.62 12.41
C ARG A 250 13.06 7.20 11.73
N HIS A 251 13.34 5.90 11.62
CA HIS A 251 14.66 5.41 11.21
C HIS A 251 14.59 4.47 10.01
N ARG A 252 13.90 3.33 10.15
CA ARG A 252 13.94 2.26 9.12
C ARG A 252 13.30 2.71 7.81
N PHE A 253 12.16 3.38 7.87
CA PHE A 253 11.50 3.89 6.66
C PHE A 253 12.33 4.99 5.97
N SER A 254 12.98 5.87 6.73
CA SER A 254 13.90 6.88 6.15
C SER A 254 15.07 6.23 5.41
N THR A 255 15.57 5.10 5.93
CA THR A 255 16.61 4.29 5.26
C THR A 255 16.08 3.70 3.96
N LEU A 256 14.88 3.11 3.98
CA LEU A 256 14.22 2.57 2.78
C LEU A 256 13.98 3.65 1.70
N VAL A 257 13.56 4.86 2.09
CA VAL A 257 13.41 5.98 1.15
C VAL A 257 14.76 6.41 0.56
N SER A 258 15.84 6.36 1.34
CA SER A 258 17.19 6.68 0.84
C SER A 258 17.63 5.66 -0.21
N VAL A 259 17.53 4.36 0.09
CA VAL A 259 17.80 3.28 -0.87
C VAL A 259 16.93 3.40 -2.12
N ALA A 260 15.65 3.76 -1.98
CA ALA A 260 14.76 3.96 -3.12
C ALA A 260 15.22 5.12 -4.04
N ARG A 261 15.88 6.15 -3.51
CA ARG A 261 16.40 7.27 -4.29
C ARG A 261 17.68 6.93 -5.04
N ASP A 262 18.52 6.05 -4.48
CA ASP A 262 19.76 5.60 -5.11
C ASP A 262 19.51 4.79 -6.41
N ILE A 263 18.27 4.39 -6.64
CA ILE A 263 17.79 3.71 -7.86
C ILE A 263 17.54 4.68 -9.01
N GLU A 264 17.49 5.99 -8.70
CA GLU A 264 17.07 7.00 -9.64
C GLU A 264 15.70 6.68 -10.25
N LEU A 265 14.63 6.79 -9.46
CA LEU A 265 13.25 6.37 -9.78
C LEU A 265 12.79 6.66 -11.23
N HIS A 266 13.23 7.76 -11.83
CA HIS A 266 12.95 8.11 -13.23
C HIS A 266 13.40 7.07 -14.28
N ASN A 267 14.29 6.15 -13.92
CA ASN A 267 14.80 5.05 -14.76
C ASN A 267 13.90 3.79 -14.71
N ALA A 268 13.00 3.68 -13.74
CA ALA A 268 12.05 2.57 -13.64
C ALA A 268 10.90 2.74 -14.66
N ARG A 269 11.15 2.33 -15.91
CA ARG A 269 10.23 2.47 -17.04
C ARG A 269 10.04 1.18 -17.81
N HIS A 270 8.84 0.88 -18.28
CA HIS A 270 8.62 -0.32 -19.08
C HIS A 270 9.29 -0.24 -20.45
N ILE A 271 9.87 -1.35 -20.88
CA ILE A 271 10.37 -1.51 -22.25
C ILE A 271 9.17 -1.78 -23.16
N GLN A 272 9.15 -1.13 -24.32
CA GLN A 272 8.19 -1.45 -25.37
C GLN A 272 8.71 -2.63 -26.18
N TYR A 273 7.94 -3.72 -26.17
CA TYR A 273 8.29 -4.93 -26.91
C TYR A 273 7.54 -4.96 -28.25
N THR A 274 8.28 -5.09 -29.35
CA THR A 274 7.66 -5.06 -30.69
C THR A 274 7.05 -6.41 -31.06
N ASN A 275 7.68 -7.50 -30.64
CA ASN A 275 7.25 -8.86 -30.93
C ASN A 275 7.49 -9.80 -29.73
N ARG A 276 6.86 -10.98 -29.78
CA ARG A 276 6.91 -11.92 -28.66
C ARG A 276 8.32 -12.45 -28.43
N ALA A 277 9.15 -12.61 -29.46
CA ALA A 277 10.49 -13.19 -29.31
C ALA A 277 11.42 -12.29 -28.48
N GLU A 278 11.21 -10.97 -28.52
CA GLU A 278 11.95 -9.98 -27.72
C GLU A 278 11.47 -9.86 -26.26
N PHE A 279 10.29 -10.39 -25.93
CA PHE A 279 9.71 -10.21 -24.61
C PHE A 279 10.35 -11.13 -23.56
N ASP A 280 11.28 -10.57 -22.79
CA ASP A 280 11.80 -11.18 -21.57
C ASP A 280 10.81 -10.96 -20.42
N TRP A 281 10.06 -12.00 -20.09
CA TRP A 281 9.06 -11.96 -19.03
C TRP A 281 9.68 -11.82 -17.64
N SER A 282 10.90 -12.33 -17.44
CA SER A 282 11.62 -12.17 -16.17
C SER A 282 12.08 -10.72 -16.01
N ALA A 283 12.68 -10.13 -17.03
CA ALA A 283 13.06 -8.72 -17.01
C ALA A 283 11.84 -7.79 -16.82
N PHE A 284 10.73 -8.08 -17.51
CA PHE A 284 9.47 -7.36 -17.31
C PHE A 284 8.99 -7.47 -15.86
N ALA A 285 8.93 -8.68 -15.30
CA ALA A 285 8.49 -8.90 -13.92
C ALA A 285 9.36 -8.14 -12.92
N ALA A 286 10.69 -8.19 -13.04
CA ALA A 286 11.60 -7.45 -12.17
C ALA A 286 11.35 -5.94 -12.22
N ARG A 287 11.09 -5.40 -13.42
CA ARG A 287 10.81 -3.97 -13.61
C ARG A 287 9.47 -3.54 -13.04
N GLU A 288 8.44 -4.36 -13.22
CA GLU A 288 7.11 -4.15 -12.63
C GLU A 288 7.14 -4.27 -11.10
N GLU A 289 7.88 -5.24 -10.55
CA GLU A 289 8.14 -5.38 -9.12
C GLU A 289 8.82 -4.13 -8.53
N LEU A 290 9.81 -3.56 -9.24
CA LEU A 290 10.47 -2.32 -8.85
C LEU A 290 9.48 -1.14 -8.84
N ILE A 291 8.74 -0.92 -9.93
CA ILE A 291 7.75 0.16 -10.05
C ILE A 291 6.71 0.07 -8.93
N ARG A 292 6.15 -1.12 -8.70
CA ARG A 292 5.17 -1.35 -7.64
C ARG A 292 5.77 -1.14 -6.25
N THR A 293 7.00 -1.59 -6.01
CA THR A 293 7.69 -1.36 -4.73
C THR A 293 7.86 0.13 -4.46
N CYS A 294 8.28 0.92 -5.44
CA CYS A 294 8.41 2.37 -5.27
C CYS A 294 7.05 3.08 -5.06
N LEU A 295 6.00 2.67 -5.78
CA LEU A 295 4.63 3.16 -5.54
C LEU A 295 4.16 2.86 -4.11
N TRP A 296 4.43 1.65 -3.61
CA TRP A 296 4.06 1.24 -2.27
C TRP A 296 4.88 1.96 -1.18
N ILE A 297 6.16 2.25 -1.42
CA ILE A 297 6.96 3.13 -0.55
C ILE A 297 6.33 4.53 -0.47
N PHE A 298 5.95 5.12 -1.61
CA PHE A 298 5.25 6.42 -1.64
C PHE A 298 3.90 6.39 -0.90
N LEU A 299 3.14 5.32 -1.07
CA LEU A 299 1.87 5.10 -0.36
C LEU A 299 2.07 5.00 1.15
N LEU A 300 3.13 4.31 1.61
CA LEU A 300 3.44 4.22 3.03
C LEU A 300 3.92 5.55 3.62
N ASP A 301 4.69 6.34 2.87
CA ASP A 301 5.04 7.71 3.28
C ASP A 301 3.77 8.56 3.45
N THR A 302 2.86 8.49 2.47
CA THR A 302 1.57 9.19 2.56
C THR A 302 0.71 8.67 3.72
N ALA A 303 0.73 7.37 4.01
CA ALA A 303 0.05 6.83 5.19
C ALA A 303 0.57 7.47 6.49
N PHE A 304 1.88 7.75 6.60
CA PHE A 304 2.42 8.48 7.74
C PHE A 304 2.01 9.96 7.76
N VAL A 305 1.81 10.59 6.61
CA VAL A 305 1.20 11.93 6.52
C VAL A 305 -0.23 11.89 7.08
N ILE A 306 -1.06 10.97 6.59
CA ILE A 306 -2.48 10.89 6.95
C ILE A 306 -2.64 10.51 8.43
N PHE A 307 -2.01 9.43 8.86
CA PHE A 307 -2.32 8.78 10.14
C PHE A 307 -1.45 9.22 11.31
N ASN A 308 -0.26 9.77 11.03
CA ASN A 308 0.69 10.20 12.05
C ASN A 308 1.02 11.70 11.93
N ASN A 309 0.38 12.42 11.01
CA ASN A 309 0.61 13.84 10.75
C ASN A 309 2.10 14.15 10.55
N LEU A 310 2.84 13.26 9.89
CA LEU A 310 4.27 13.43 9.64
C LEU A 310 4.49 14.17 8.30
N PRO A 311 5.52 15.03 8.19
CA PRO A 311 5.88 15.57 6.89
C PRO A 311 6.21 14.46 5.89
N PRO A 312 5.75 14.56 4.64
CA PRO A 312 6.12 13.61 3.60
C PRO A 312 7.63 13.65 3.41
N ARG A 313 8.26 12.49 3.40
CA ARG A 313 9.69 12.32 3.10
C ARG A 313 9.92 12.29 1.60
N MET A 314 8.87 11.96 0.84
CA MET A 314 8.88 11.85 -0.61
C MET A 314 8.13 13.01 -1.26
N VAL A 315 8.68 13.60 -2.32
CA VAL A 315 8.01 14.66 -3.08
C VAL A 315 7.41 14.09 -4.37
N ILE A 316 6.20 14.49 -4.73
CA ILE A 316 5.48 13.95 -5.90
C ILE A 316 6.32 14.06 -7.20
N LYS A 317 7.15 15.09 -7.32
CA LYS A 317 8.01 15.31 -8.50
C LYS A 317 9.12 14.26 -8.65
N GLU A 318 9.53 13.58 -7.58
CA GLU A 318 10.52 12.51 -7.67
C GLU A 318 9.92 11.21 -8.25
N MET A 319 8.58 11.09 -8.23
CA MET A 319 7.84 9.95 -8.78
C MET A 319 7.74 10.03 -10.32
N ALA A 320 8.89 10.08 -10.99
CA ALA A 320 9.02 10.22 -12.44
C ALA A 320 9.17 8.88 -13.17
N MET A 321 8.98 7.76 -12.49
CA MET A 321 8.85 6.41 -13.04
C MET A 321 7.57 6.25 -13.88
N ASP A 322 7.51 5.14 -14.63
CA ASP A 322 6.25 4.70 -15.23
C ASP A 322 5.24 4.27 -14.15
N LEU A 323 3.96 4.28 -14.50
CA LEU A 323 2.88 3.77 -13.65
C LEU A 323 2.88 2.24 -13.64
N ALA A 324 2.28 1.62 -12.61
CA ALA A 324 2.14 0.17 -12.58
C ALA A 324 1.26 -0.32 -13.74
N SER A 325 1.58 -1.48 -14.30
CA SER A 325 0.73 -2.14 -15.29
C SER A 325 -0.59 -2.57 -14.65
N CYS A 326 -1.66 -2.74 -15.45
CA CYS A 326 -2.93 -3.22 -14.92
C CYS A 326 -2.82 -4.65 -14.35
N GLU A 327 -3.76 -5.03 -13.49
CA GLU A 327 -3.69 -6.29 -12.74
C GLU A 327 -3.65 -7.53 -13.64
N ALA A 328 -4.33 -7.54 -14.79
CA ALA A 328 -4.24 -8.66 -15.73
C ALA A 328 -2.85 -8.88 -16.33
N VAL A 329 -2.06 -7.82 -16.49
CA VAL A 329 -0.67 -7.95 -16.98
C VAL A 329 0.20 -8.49 -15.86
N PHE A 330 0.11 -7.90 -14.66
CA PHE A 330 0.94 -8.31 -13.52
C PHE A 330 0.57 -9.69 -12.96
N GLN A 331 -0.68 -10.14 -13.12
CA GLN A 331 -1.13 -11.44 -12.63
C GLN A 331 -1.15 -12.51 -13.72
N ALA A 332 -0.62 -12.22 -14.91
CA ALA A 332 -0.56 -13.17 -16.02
C ALA A 332 0.23 -14.42 -15.62
N GLU A 333 -0.33 -15.61 -15.84
CA GLU A 333 0.30 -16.88 -15.41
C GLU A 333 1.33 -17.42 -16.42
N SER A 334 1.51 -16.75 -17.56
CA SER A 334 2.52 -17.11 -18.55
C SER A 334 2.99 -15.88 -19.32
N ALA A 335 4.20 -15.96 -19.86
CA ALA A 335 4.77 -14.91 -20.68
C ALA A 335 3.90 -14.57 -21.91
N ASP A 336 3.25 -15.56 -22.54
CA ASP A 336 2.37 -15.34 -23.70
C ASP A 336 1.06 -14.65 -23.34
N VAL A 337 0.51 -14.93 -22.15
CA VAL A 337 -0.66 -14.18 -21.64
C VAL A 337 -0.23 -12.75 -21.30
N CYS A 338 0.89 -12.58 -20.60
CA CYS A 338 1.41 -11.27 -20.22
C CYS A 338 1.65 -10.39 -21.45
N PHE A 339 2.39 -10.90 -22.43
CA PHE A 339 2.72 -10.19 -23.65
C PHE A 339 1.48 -9.78 -24.45
N ARG A 340 0.52 -10.70 -24.66
CA ARG A 340 -0.70 -10.38 -25.41
C ARG A 340 -1.55 -9.32 -24.71
N THR A 341 -1.69 -9.39 -23.39
CA THR A 341 -2.43 -8.39 -22.61
C THR A 341 -1.72 -7.04 -22.66
N PHE A 342 -0.40 -7.01 -22.47
CA PHE A 342 0.43 -5.81 -22.54
C PHE A 342 0.37 -5.17 -23.94
N GLN A 343 0.48 -5.96 -25.00
CA GLN A 343 0.36 -5.49 -26.37
C GLN A 343 -1.04 -4.98 -26.68
N ARG A 344 -2.11 -5.67 -26.28
CA ARG A 344 -3.49 -5.20 -26.48
C ARG A 344 -3.71 -3.84 -25.85
N LYS A 345 -3.22 -3.64 -24.61
CA LYS A 345 -3.30 -2.34 -23.93
C LYS A 345 -2.48 -1.28 -24.66
N SER A 346 -1.26 -1.61 -25.08
CA SER A 346 -0.40 -0.72 -25.87
C SER A 346 -0.98 -0.41 -27.27
N GLN A 347 -1.75 -1.34 -27.85
CA GLN A 347 -2.40 -1.21 -29.17
C GLN A 347 -3.78 -0.57 -29.11
N ASN A 348 -4.46 -0.53 -27.96
CA ASN A 348 -5.61 0.36 -27.79
C ASN A 348 -5.19 1.84 -27.94
N PHE A 349 -3.90 2.17 -27.74
CA PHE A 349 -3.28 3.45 -28.15
C PHE A 349 -2.89 3.51 -29.65
N ALA A 350 -2.87 2.38 -30.37
CA ALA A 350 -2.55 2.30 -31.80
C ALA A 350 -3.67 2.85 -32.72
N LEU A 351 -4.76 3.38 -32.13
CA LEU A 351 -5.61 4.39 -32.77
C LEU A 351 -4.88 5.75 -32.96
N GLN A 352 -3.55 5.80 -32.76
CA GLN A 352 -2.68 6.99 -32.82
C GLN A 352 -2.99 8.05 -31.77
N LEU A 353 -3.69 7.68 -30.70
CA LEU A 353 -3.93 8.61 -29.60
C LEU A 353 -2.61 8.81 -28.82
N PRO A 354 -2.14 10.05 -28.62
CA PRO A 354 -0.90 10.29 -27.91
C PRO A 354 -1.01 9.76 -26.47
N ARG A 355 0.03 9.08 -25.98
CA ARG A 355 0.15 8.71 -24.56
C ARG A 355 0.43 9.98 -23.76
N VAL A 356 -0.62 10.56 -23.18
CA VAL A 356 -0.54 11.81 -22.40
C VAL A 356 -0.09 11.52 -20.95
N VAL A 357 -0.47 10.34 -20.45
CA VAL A 357 -0.15 9.84 -19.11
C VAL A 357 1.00 8.83 -19.19
N GLY A 358 2.24 9.34 -19.12
CA GLY A 358 3.46 8.52 -19.21
C GLY A 358 4.01 8.09 -17.86
N THR A 359 3.99 8.99 -16.88
CA THR A 359 4.60 8.81 -15.56
C THR A 359 3.62 9.13 -14.44
N PHE A 360 3.94 8.68 -13.22
CA PHE A 360 3.13 8.99 -12.05
C PHE A 360 3.03 10.51 -11.82
N TYR A 361 4.16 11.22 -11.83
CA TYR A 361 4.19 12.69 -11.68
C TYR A 361 3.29 13.38 -12.72
N ARG A 362 3.34 12.93 -13.98
CA ARG A 362 2.50 13.52 -15.05
C ARG A 362 1.01 13.25 -14.82
N ALA A 363 0.63 12.08 -14.30
CA ALA A 363 -0.75 11.77 -13.95
C ALA A 363 -1.28 12.73 -12.87
N ALA A 364 -0.50 12.95 -11.81
CA ALA A 364 -0.85 13.90 -10.75
C ALA A 364 -0.93 15.35 -11.28
N GLU A 365 0.02 15.76 -12.13
CA GLU A 365 0.02 17.10 -12.74
C GLU A 365 -1.19 17.34 -13.64
N ILE A 366 -1.64 16.34 -14.41
CA ILE A 366 -2.83 16.46 -15.26
C ILE A 366 -4.08 16.72 -14.42
N LEU A 367 -4.24 16.03 -13.29
CA LEU A 367 -5.37 16.26 -12.40
C LEU A 367 -5.40 17.68 -11.82
N CYS A 368 -4.25 18.32 -11.63
CA CYS A 368 -4.20 19.69 -11.11
C CYS A 368 -4.69 20.77 -12.10
N LYS A 369 -4.93 20.43 -13.36
CA LYS A 369 -5.38 21.39 -14.39
C LYS A 369 -6.85 21.77 -14.19
N ALA A 370 -7.19 23.00 -14.57
CA ALA A 370 -8.56 23.50 -14.47
C ALA A 370 -9.55 22.74 -15.37
N GLU A 371 -9.08 22.27 -16.53
CA GLU A 371 -9.88 21.48 -17.47
C GLU A 371 -9.21 20.13 -17.68
N LEU A 372 -10.02 19.07 -17.63
CA LEU A 372 -9.61 17.70 -17.93
C LEU A 372 -10.32 17.24 -19.21
N ASP A 373 -9.55 17.16 -20.30
CA ASP A 373 -10.04 16.67 -21.58
C ASP A 373 -10.42 15.18 -21.52
N ASP A 374 -11.33 14.76 -22.39
CA ASP A 374 -11.90 13.40 -22.36
C ASP A 374 -10.84 12.31 -22.60
N LEU A 375 -9.82 12.58 -23.43
CA LEU A 375 -8.74 11.63 -23.67
C LEU A 375 -7.90 11.42 -22.41
N SER A 376 -7.49 12.50 -21.74
CA SER A 376 -6.77 12.43 -20.47
C SER A 376 -7.61 11.73 -19.40
N ARG A 377 -8.92 11.99 -19.34
CA ARG A 377 -9.84 11.35 -18.39
C ARG A 377 -9.90 9.83 -18.59
N GLN A 378 -10.11 9.38 -19.83
CA GLN A 378 -10.13 7.96 -20.20
C GLN A 378 -8.80 7.27 -19.90
N GLN A 379 -7.66 7.90 -20.25
CA GLN A 379 -6.34 7.34 -19.97
C GLN A 379 -6.06 7.22 -18.47
N LEU A 380 -6.50 8.20 -17.66
CA LEU A 380 -6.38 8.14 -16.21
C LEU A 380 -7.27 7.05 -15.61
N ALA A 381 -8.51 6.90 -16.09
CA ALA A 381 -9.44 5.87 -15.62
C ALA A 381 -8.91 4.46 -15.91
N ASP A 382 -8.26 4.25 -17.07
CA ASP A 382 -7.65 2.97 -17.45
C ASP A 382 -6.30 2.68 -16.76
N LEU A 383 -5.83 3.52 -15.83
CA LEU A 383 -4.64 3.21 -15.04
C LEU A 383 -4.87 2.09 -14.01
N GLY A 384 -6.13 1.82 -13.65
CA GLY A 384 -6.49 0.79 -12.69
C GLY A 384 -6.33 1.20 -11.22
N PRO A 385 -6.71 0.30 -10.29
CA PRO A 385 -7.00 0.67 -8.90
C PRO A 385 -5.77 1.10 -8.11
N LEU A 386 -4.61 0.46 -8.31
CA LEU A 386 -3.38 0.80 -7.58
C LEU A 386 -2.90 2.22 -7.91
N ASN A 387 -2.84 2.55 -9.21
CA ASN A 387 -2.40 3.85 -9.67
C ASN A 387 -3.37 4.95 -9.23
N LEU A 388 -4.68 4.73 -9.39
CA LEU A 388 -5.70 5.69 -8.95
C LEU A 388 -5.63 5.94 -7.43
N PHE A 389 -5.42 4.90 -6.64
CA PHE A 389 -5.24 5.01 -5.19
C PHE A 389 -3.98 5.79 -4.80
N ALA A 390 -2.85 5.56 -5.48
CA ALA A 390 -1.62 6.30 -5.28
C ALA A 390 -1.77 7.78 -5.67
N ILE A 391 -2.51 8.07 -6.74
CA ILE A 391 -2.80 9.45 -7.15
C ILE A 391 -3.69 10.16 -6.12
N THR A 392 -4.74 9.52 -5.58
CA THR A 392 -5.53 10.10 -4.47
C THR A 392 -4.67 10.39 -3.26
N SER A 393 -3.76 9.48 -2.94
CA SER A 393 -2.85 9.59 -1.80
C SER A 393 -1.94 10.82 -1.95
N SER A 394 -1.50 11.14 -3.17
CA SER A 394 -0.70 12.35 -3.42
C SER A 394 -1.40 13.65 -3.03
N LEU A 395 -2.74 13.70 -3.06
CA LEU A 395 -3.53 14.87 -2.66
C LEU A 395 -3.35 15.18 -1.17
N HIS A 396 -3.22 14.16 -0.31
CA HIS A 396 -2.95 14.35 1.11
C HIS A 396 -1.59 15.01 1.36
N SER A 397 -0.57 14.65 0.57
CA SER A 397 0.73 15.29 0.63
C SER A 397 0.66 16.76 0.18
N MET A 398 -0.10 17.06 -0.87
CA MET A 398 -0.33 18.44 -1.33
C MET A 398 -1.04 19.29 -0.26
N ILE A 399 -2.10 18.74 0.35
CA ILE A 399 -2.85 19.39 1.42
C ILE A 399 -1.95 19.63 2.63
N PHE A 400 -1.15 18.64 3.03
CA PHE A 400 -0.20 18.80 4.13
C PHE A 400 0.80 19.94 3.85
N HIS A 401 1.37 19.99 2.64
CA HIS A 401 2.28 21.07 2.26
C HIS A 401 1.59 22.44 2.24
N TYR A 402 0.36 22.53 1.76
CA TYR A 402 -0.40 23.77 1.81
C TYR A 402 -0.59 24.25 3.25
N GLN A 403 -1.08 23.39 4.14
CA GLN A 403 -1.33 23.72 5.56
C GLN A 403 -0.10 24.21 6.30
N ASN A 404 1.08 23.74 5.92
CA ASN A 404 2.34 24.03 6.61
C ASN A 404 3.21 25.08 5.87
N ASN A 405 2.74 25.61 4.74
CA ASN A 405 3.41 26.68 4.01
C ASN A 405 2.66 28.01 4.17
N PHE A 406 3.35 29.13 3.92
CA PHE A 406 2.75 30.47 3.90
C PHE A 406 2.01 30.75 2.58
N GLY A 407 1.21 29.79 2.13
CA GLY A 407 0.54 29.81 0.83
C GLY A 407 -0.56 30.85 0.71
N SER A 408 -0.76 31.38 -0.49
CA SER A 408 -1.95 32.15 -0.87
C SER A 408 -3.04 31.21 -1.38
N GLU A 409 -4.29 31.65 -1.35
CA GLU A 409 -5.46 30.89 -1.83
C GLU A 409 -5.28 30.36 -3.28
N SER A 410 -4.49 31.04 -4.11
CA SER A 410 -4.14 30.58 -5.46
C SER A 410 -3.46 29.20 -5.49
N GLN A 411 -2.80 28.77 -4.41
CA GLN A 411 -2.18 27.45 -4.28
C GLN A 411 -3.20 26.33 -3.99
N LEU A 412 -4.42 26.69 -3.54
CA LEU A 412 -5.51 25.73 -3.35
C LEU A 412 -6.20 25.35 -4.66
N VAL A 413 -6.15 26.22 -5.67
CA VAL A 413 -6.83 25.99 -6.95
C VAL A 413 -6.39 24.68 -7.60
N PRO A 414 -5.08 24.36 -7.73
CA PRO A 414 -4.63 23.08 -8.27
C PRO A 414 -5.09 21.86 -7.44
N ILE A 415 -5.21 22.00 -6.11
CA ILE A 415 -5.66 20.91 -5.22
C ILE A 415 -7.16 20.66 -5.41
N ARG A 416 -7.97 21.72 -5.47
CA ARG A 416 -9.41 21.64 -5.75
C ARG A 416 -9.69 21.01 -7.11
N ASN A 417 -8.97 21.47 -8.14
CA ASN A 417 -9.04 20.88 -9.47
C ASN A 417 -8.72 19.38 -9.43
N ALA A 418 -7.66 18.99 -8.72
CA ALA A 418 -7.25 17.60 -8.63
C ALA A 418 -8.28 16.72 -7.90
N LEU A 419 -8.94 17.22 -6.85
CA LEU A 419 -10.02 16.51 -6.17
C LEU A 419 -11.23 16.28 -7.09
N GLU A 420 -11.67 17.31 -7.81
CA GLU A 420 -12.81 17.18 -8.73
C GLU A 420 -12.49 16.29 -9.93
N ASN A 421 -11.33 16.50 -10.55
CA ASN A 421 -10.87 15.69 -11.68
C ASN A 421 -10.67 14.22 -11.26
N TRP A 422 -10.11 13.97 -10.08
CA TRP A 422 -9.97 12.60 -9.57
C TRP A 422 -11.33 11.95 -9.35
N LYS A 423 -12.31 12.67 -8.81
CA LYS A 423 -13.68 12.18 -8.61
C LYS A 423 -14.33 11.77 -9.93
N MET A 424 -14.18 12.58 -10.98
CA MET A 424 -14.67 12.26 -12.32
C MET A 424 -14.00 10.99 -12.87
N VAL A 425 -12.67 10.93 -12.81
CA VAL A 425 -11.88 9.76 -13.27
C VAL A 425 -12.25 8.49 -12.50
N TRP A 426 -12.38 8.58 -11.18
CA TRP A 426 -12.74 7.44 -10.34
C TRP A 426 -14.16 6.95 -10.62
N THR A 427 -15.08 7.87 -10.91
CA THR A 427 -16.46 7.55 -11.31
C THR A 427 -16.45 6.77 -12.63
N GLU A 428 -15.73 7.26 -13.65
CA GLU A 428 -15.57 6.58 -14.93
C GLU A 428 -14.95 5.18 -14.75
N TYR A 429 -13.85 5.07 -14.00
CA TYR A 429 -13.24 3.78 -13.66
C TYR A 429 -14.24 2.83 -13.00
N THR A 430 -14.98 3.31 -12.00
CA THR A 430 -15.92 2.49 -11.23
C THR A 430 -17.08 1.97 -12.10
N HIS A 431 -17.63 2.82 -12.97
CA HIS A 431 -18.76 2.45 -13.82
C HIS A 431 -18.37 1.59 -15.02
N GLU A 432 -17.21 1.86 -15.64
CA GLU A 432 -16.87 1.25 -16.93
C GLU A 432 -15.79 0.16 -16.82
N LEU A 433 -14.89 0.26 -15.85
CA LEU A 433 -13.63 -0.49 -15.85
C LEU A 433 -13.39 -1.36 -14.61
N ALA A 434 -14.02 -1.09 -13.46
CA ALA A 434 -13.73 -1.78 -12.20
C ALA A 434 -14.06 -3.28 -12.21
N LEU A 435 -14.99 -3.73 -13.07
CA LEU A 435 -15.31 -5.15 -13.28
C LEU A 435 -14.65 -5.73 -14.54
N ASN A 436 -13.91 -4.91 -15.29
CA ASN A 436 -13.19 -5.37 -16.48
C ASN A 436 -12.08 -6.34 -16.06
N PRO A 437 -11.92 -7.50 -16.75
CA PRO A 437 -10.85 -8.45 -16.46
C PRO A 437 -9.43 -7.86 -16.45
N ASP A 438 -9.21 -6.75 -17.16
CA ASP A 438 -7.93 -6.03 -17.16
C ASP A 438 -7.55 -5.49 -15.77
N HIS A 439 -8.55 -5.02 -15.02
CA HIS A 439 -8.39 -4.33 -13.74
C HIS A 439 -8.80 -5.18 -12.54
N ALA A 440 -9.74 -6.10 -12.74
CA ALA A 440 -10.18 -7.07 -11.76
C ALA A 440 -10.19 -8.47 -12.39
N PRO A 441 -9.05 -9.19 -12.38
CA PRO A 441 -8.94 -10.50 -13.05
C PRO A 441 -9.92 -11.57 -12.55
N LEU A 442 -10.42 -11.42 -11.31
CA LEU A 442 -11.51 -12.26 -10.79
C LEU A 442 -12.90 -11.79 -11.19
N GLY A 443 -13.09 -10.49 -11.47
CA GLY A 443 -14.42 -9.90 -11.72
C GLY A 443 -15.43 -10.29 -10.64
N SER A 444 -16.49 -11.00 -11.06
CA SER A 444 -17.55 -11.55 -10.19
C SER A 444 -17.38 -13.04 -9.86
N ALA A 445 -16.22 -13.63 -10.13
CA ALA A 445 -15.96 -15.04 -9.87
C ALA A 445 -15.99 -15.35 -8.36
N ILE A 446 -16.40 -16.59 -8.04
CA ILE A 446 -16.40 -17.08 -6.66
C ILE A 446 -14.97 -17.11 -6.12
N ILE A 447 -14.77 -16.50 -4.96
CA ILE A 447 -13.49 -16.48 -4.26
C ILE A 447 -13.22 -17.88 -3.68
N THR A 448 -12.09 -18.45 -4.04
CA THR A 448 -11.59 -19.74 -3.55
C THR A 448 -10.15 -19.59 -3.10
N PRO A 449 -9.66 -20.42 -2.15
CA PRO A 449 -8.27 -20.37 -1.68
C PRO A 449 -7.19 -20.31 -2.77
N SER A 450 -7.42 -20.92 -3.94
CA SER A 450 -6.47 -20.93 -5.06
C SER A 450 -6.47 -19.65 -5.90
N ASN A 451 -7.55 -18.86 -5.86
CA ASN A 451 -7.70 -17.66 -6.67
C ASN A 451 -7.70 -16.36 -5.85
N MET A 452 -7.76 -16.42 -4.51
CA MET A 452 -7.81 -15.25 -3.63
C MET A 452 -6.70 -14.24 -3.90
N TRP A 453 -5.51 -14.69 -4.29
CA TRP A 453 -4.37 -13.84 -4.59
C TRP A 453 -4.61 -12.88 -5.76
N LYS A 454 -5.61 -13.14 -6.63
CA LYS A 454 -5.96 -12.30 -7.78
C LYS A 454 -6.98 -11.20 -7.48
N ARG A 455 -7.52 -11.14 -6.26
CA ARG A 455 -8.52 -10.13 -5.89
C ARG A 455 -7.89 -8.74 -5.82
N ILE A 456 -8.74 -7.72 -5.83
CA ILE A 456 -8.33 -6.35 -5.53
C ILE A 456 -8.40 -6.17 -4.02
N GLY A 457 -7.29 -5.76 -3.40
CA GLY A 457 -7.24 -5.47 -1.97
C GLY A 457 -7.85 -4.12 -1.60
N PHE A 458 -7.40 -3.59 -0.47
CA PHE A 458 -8.02 -2.41 0.14
C PHE A 458 -7.97 -1.13 -0.71
N MET A 459 -7.12 -1.04 -1.75
CA MET A 459 -7.07 0.11 -2.66
C MET A 459 -8.41 0.37 -3.39
N ARG A 460 -9.32 -0.61 -3.43
CA ARG A 460 -10.73 -0.42 -3.85
C ARG A 460 -11.49 0.64 -3.02
N HIS A 461 -10.99 0.98 -1.83
CA HIS A 461 -11.56 1.98 -0.93
C HIS A 461 -10.95 3.38 -1.14
N ALA A 462 -10.31 3.65 -2.29
CA ALA A 462 -9.71 4.96 -2.59
C ALA A 462 -10.69 6.14 -2.43
N SER A 463 -11.99 5.92 -2.60
CA SER A 463 -13.04 6.92 -2.35
C SER A 463 -13.05 7.44 -0.91
N ASP A 464 -12.74 6.62 0.10
CA ASP A 464 -12.65 7.07 1.49
C ASP A 464 -11.47 8.01 1.69
N TYR A 465 -10.34 7.72 1.03
CA TYR A 465 -9.15 8.58 1.06
C TYR A 465 -9.39 9.90 0.35
N TRP A 466 -10.10 9.88 -0.79
CA TRP A 466 -10.52 11.09 -1.48
C TRP A 466 -11.47 11.93 -0.62
N LEU A 467 -12.48 11.30 -0.03
CA LEU A 467 -13.45 11.98 0.83
C LEU A 467 -12.76 12.63 2.03
N LEU A 468 -11.82 11.91 2.67
CA LEU A 468 -11.04 12.47 3.77
C LEU A 468 -10.23 13.69 3.31
N ALA A 469 -9.58 13.63 2.14
CA ALA A 469 -8.85 14.78 1.58
C ALA A 469 -9.77 15.98 1.33
N SER A 470 -10.93 15.76 0.71
CA SER A 470 -11.93 16.81 0.46
C SER A 470 -12.38 17.48 1.75
N LEU A 471 -12.75 16.69 2.77
CA LEU A 471 -13.22 17.21 4.06
C LEU A 471 -12.13 17.97 4.82
N ILE A 472 -10.88 17.51 4.74
CA ILE A 472 -9.74 18.25 5.31
C ILE A 472 -9.58 19.59 4.58
N LEU A 473 -9.65 19.60 3.24
CA LEU A 473 -9.52 20.84 2.46
C LEU A 473 -10.64 21.84 2.76
N ASP A 474 -11.89 21.37 2.83
CA ASP A 474 -13.05 22.20 3.15
C ASP A 474 -12.89 22.84 4.53
N ARG A 475 -12.43 22.07 5.51
CA ARG A 475 -12.16 22.58 6.86
C ARG A 475 -11.07 23.66 6.88
N ILE A 476 -10.01 23.51 6.09
CA ILE A 476 -8.97 24.55 5.94
C ILE A 476 -9.59 25.82 5.37
N CYS A 477 -10.39 25.70 4.30
CA CYS A 477 -11.00 26.86 3.65
C CYS A 477 -11.95 27.61 4.59
N ILE A 478 -12.78 26.90 5.36
CA ILE A 478 -13.69 27.53 6.35
C ILE A 478 -12.89 28.30 7.42
N THR A 479 -11.78 27.74 7.88
CA THR A 479 -10.93 28.37 8.91
C THR A 479 -10.27 29.65 8.40
N GLU A 480 -9.91 29.71 7.11
CA GLU A 480 -9.35 30.92 6.47
C GLU A 480 -10.39 32.03 6.26
N HIS A 481 -11.67 31.68 6.09
CA HIS A 481 -12.76 32.61 5.77
C HIS A 481 -13.55 33.11 6.98
N GLN A 482 -13.26 32.65 8.21
CA GLN A 482 -13.87 33.24 9.41
C GLN A 482 -13.33 34.68 9.60
N PRO A 483 -14.18 35.72 9.51
CA PRO A 483 -13.76 37.08 9.76
C PRO A 483 -13.33 37.21 11.23
N SER A 484 -12.27 37.98 11.47
CA SER A 484 -11.99 38.51 12.81
C SER A 484 -13.12 39.49 13.18
N ASP A 485 -14.23 38.99 13.72
CA ASP A 485 -15.25 39.82 14.36
C ASP A 485 -14.63 40.39 15.64
N GLY A 486 -13.97 41.55 15.49
CA GLY A 486 -13.19 42.15 16.55
C GLY A 486 -12.71 43.57 16.25
N GLU A 487 -13.44 44.36 15.47
CA GLU A 487 -13.26 45.82 15.46
C GLU A 487 -14.62 46.52 15.48
N ALA A 488 -15.15 46.76 16.68
CA ALA A 488 -15.67 48.06 17.13
C ALA A 488 -16.45 47.93 18.45
N GLU A 489 -15.81 48.21 19.58
CA GLU A 489 -16.30 49.22 20.53
C GLU A 489 -15.18 49.64 21.49
N LEU A 490 -14.75 50.88 21.35
CA LEU A 490 -13.79 51.57 22.21
C LEU A 490 -14.44 51.89 23.56
N VAL A 491 -14.15 51.13 24.61
CA VAL A 491 -14.20 51.66 25.99
C VAL A 491 -13.02 51.12 26.81
N SER A 492 -12.43 52.03 27.56
CA SER A 492 -11.16 52.03 28.27
C SER A 492 -10.91 50.94 29.32
N ASP A 493 -9.60 50.77 29.59
CA ASP A 493 -8.96 50.25 30.81
C ASP A 493 -9.11 48.76 31.12
N SER A 494 -8.03 48.01 30.86
CA SER A 494 -7.18 47.43 31.92
C SER A 494 -6.21 46.38 31.37
N LEU A 495 -5.03 46.31 32.00
CA LEU A 495 -3.91 45.42 31.71
C LEU A 495 -4.31 43.93 31.75
N ALA A 496 -4.71 43.35 30.62
CA ALA A 496 -4.82 41.88 30.46
C ALA A 496 -4.69 41.40 28.99
N SER A 497 -4.15 42.20 28.07
CA SER A 497 -4.10 41.87 26.64
C SER A 497 -2.75 41.30 26.21
N SER A 498 -2.49 40.02 26.51
CA SER A 498 -1.47 39.25 25.78
C SER A 498 -1.92 37.86 25.34
N ASN A 499 -3.14 37.42 25.66
CA ASN A 499 -3.60 36.07 25.36
C ASN A 499 -4.76 35.99 24.34
N ALA A 500 -5.22 37.13 23.81
CA ALA A 500 -6.34 37.18 22.85
C ALA A 500 -5.90 37.24 21.37
N ALA A 501 -4.62 37.51 21.10
CA ALA A 501 -4.05 37.54 19.74
C ALA A 501 -3.49 36.17 19.27
N GLU A 502 -3.66 35.12 20.07
CA GLU A 502 -3.16 33.76 19.81
C GLU A 502 -4.21 32.80 19.22
N GLN A 503 -5.34 33.29 18.71
CA GLN A 503 -6.27 32.48 17.88
C GLN A 503 -5.79 32.38 16.42
N LYS A 504 -4.49 32.10 16.20
CA LYS A 504 -3.96 31.81 14.87
C LYS A 504 -4.25 30.36 14.50
N LEU A 505 -4.96 30.16 13.38
CA LEU A 505 -5.15 28.91 12.61
C LEU A 505 -4.76 27.62 13.37
N TYR A 506 -5.72 26.97 14.03
CA TYR A 506 -5.47 25.63 14.54
C TYR A 506 -5.30 24.66 13.36
N PRO A 507 -4.18 23.93 13.25
CA PRO A 507 -4.01 22.92 12.21
C PRO A 507 -5.08 21.81 12.40
N VAL A 508 -5.53 21.21 11.29
CA VAL A 508 -6.58 20.17 11.32
C VAL A 508 -6.18 19.00 12.22
N LEU A 509 -4.89 18.67 12.25
CA LEU A 509 -4.27 17.70 13.14
C LEU A 509 -3.20 18.41 13.98
N GLN A 510 -3.24 18.25 15.31
CA GLN A 510 -2.36 19.00 16.22
C GLN A 510 -1.09 18.24 16.60
N LYS A 511 -1.13 16.90 16.62
CA LYS A 511 -0.03 16.09 17.14
C LYS A 511 0.78 15.49 16.00
N TYR A 512 2.08 15.76 15.98
CA TYR A 512 3.02 15.09 15.09
C TYR A 512 3.47 13.74 15.68
N ASP A 513 3.57 12.72 14.83
CA ASP A 513 4.09 11.39 15.16
C ASP A 513 3.32 10.63 16.27
N GLU A 514 2.01 10.86 16.36
CA GLU A 514 1.15 10.08 17.26
C GLU A 514 1.03 8.63 16.75
N THR A 515 1.19 7.65 17.64
CA THR A 515 1.23 6.23 17.24
C THR A 515 -0.15 5.56 17.10
N SER A 516 -1.17 6.06 17.80
CA SER A 516 -2.50 5.43 17.90
C SER A 516 -3.44 5.73 16.72
N MET A 517 -3.12 6.70 15.86
CA MET A 517 -4.03 7.25 14.83
C MET A 517 -5.32 7.88 15.40
N GLN A 518 -5.39 8.11 16.73
CA GLN A 518 -6.61 8.54 17.42
C GLN A 518 -7.11 9.89 16.91
N GLN A 519 -6.21 10.86 16.67
CA GLN A 519 -6.62 12.17 16.17
C GLN A 519 -7.33 12.10 14.81
N VAL A 520 -6.97 11.13 13.97
CA VAL A 520 -7.64 10.92 12.67
C VAL A 520 -8.97 10.22 12.88
N ASN A 521 -9.06 9.28 13.81
CA ASN A 521 -10.35 8.68 14.15
C ASN A 521 -11.35 9.70 14.68
N ASP A 522 -10.90 10.59 15.58
CA ASP A 522 -11.71 11.67 16.14
C ASP A 522 -12.17 12.64 15.03
N LEU A 523 -11.28 12.95 14.08
CA LEU A 523 -11.58 13.76 12.90
C LEU A 523 -12.66 13.11 12.03
N ILE A 524 -12.52 11.81 11.73
CA ILE A 524 -13.49 11.02 10.96
C ILE A 524 -14.85 11.02 11.66
N ALA A 525 -14.87 10.76 12.97
CA ALA A 525 -16.10 10.74 13.77
C ALA A 525 -16.80 12.10 13.77
N HIS A 526 -16.04 13.20 13.83
CA HIS A 526 -16.59 14.55 13.73
C HIS A 526 -17.27 14.80 12.37
N PHE A 527 -16.60 14.49 11.26
CA PHE A 527 -17.20 14.67 9.92
C PHE A 527 -18.47 13.84 9.72
N GLN A 528 -18.50 12.61 10.25
CA GLN A 528 -19.68 11.76 10.18
C GLN A 528 -20.86 12.33 10.98
N GLN A 529 -20.62 13.00 12.12
CA GLN A 529 -21.67 13.67 12.88
C GLN A 529 -22.23 14.90 12.16
N THR A 530 -21.36 15.71 11.54
CA THR A 530 -21.76 16.92 10.81
C THR A 530 -22.53 16.62 9.52
N THR A 531 -22.31 15.46 8.90
CA THR A 531 -23.01 15.05 7.66
C THR A 531 -24.37 14.40 7.92
N ILE A 532 -24.63 13.96 9.16
CA ILE A 532 -25.90 13.34 9.60
C ILE A 532 -26.86 14.37 10.22
N SER A 533 -26.33 15.56 10.57
CA SER A 533 -27.09 16.71 11.10
C SER A 533 -27.57 17.60 9.96
#